data_AF-A0A975U378-F1
#
_entry.id   AF-A0A975U378-F1
#
_cell.length_a   1.000
_cell.length_b   1.000
_cell.length_c   1.000
_cell.angle_alpha   90.00
_cell.angle_beta   90.00
_cell.angle_gamma   90.00
#
_symmetry.space_group_name_H-M   'P 1'
#
loop_
_entity.id
_entity.type
_entity.pdbx_description
1 polymer ?
#
loop_
_entity_poly.entity_id
_entity_poly.type
_entity_poly.pdbx_seq_one_letter_code
_entity_poly.pdbx_strand_id
1 'polypeptide(L)'
;MRREDAEGFGTANTWRLGVVVQLPEIASRIKAAYGTSFRAPDLFDRFGFGGNPLLRPERGRSVEVGAEADLPLFGLADGVTLGATWFSSRITDLIQYVGPFPIGRNENVGRAKIEGAEAVLTLRPASWATLIATYTYTDARDAQDDTRLLRRPEHAASASAQLVFGRFTLSPELVFVGRFRDVLYTDDGQFAGRGISPSGVLANLSASYRLTETLRLIALARNIGDSDFEPTNGYRTPGRSVFAGLTARW
;
A
#
# COMPACT_ATOMS: atom_id res chain seq x y z
N MET A 1 -0.14 -2.81 -24.37
CA MET A 1 1.08 -3.64 -24.43
C MET A 1 2.27 -2.71 -24.36
N ARG A 2 3.32 -3.08 -23.63
CA ARG A 2 4.58 -2.34 -23.53
C ARG A 2 5.72 -3.29 -23.88
N ARG A 3 6.67 -2.80 -24.67
CA ARG A 3 7.91 -3.50 -24.99
C ARG A 3 9.05 -2.70 -24.39
N GLU A 4 9.88 -3.34 -23.57
CA GLU A 4 11.06 -2.74 -22.95
C GLU A 4 12.28 -3.53 -23.39
N ASP A 5 13.34 -2.83 -23.76
CA ASP A 5 14.63 -3.44 -24.02
C ASP A 5 15.58 -3.05 -22.89
N ALA A 6 15.92 -4.03 -22.06
CA ALA A 6 16.80 -3.82 -20.91
C ALA A 6 18.21 -4.26 -21.32
N GLU A 7 19.13 -3.30 -21.36
CA GLU A 7 20.52 -3.54 -21.74
C GLU A 7 21.14 -4.64 -20.86
N GLY A 8 21.69 -5.69 -21.50
CA GLY A 8 22.23 -6.87 -20.81
C GLY A 8 21.20 -7.89 -20.31
N PHE A 9 19.90 -7.62 -20.45
CA PHE A 9 18.80 -8.47 -19.97
C PHE A 9 17.75 -8.82 -21.04
N GLY A 10 17.92 -8.26 -22.23
CA GLY A 10 17.10 -8.51 -23.40
C GLY A 10 15.75 -7.81 -23.36
N THR A 11 14.92 -8.15 -24.34
CA THR A 11 13.60 -7.55 -24.51
C THR A 11 12.54 -8.23 -23.66
N ALA A 12 11.73 -7.45 -22.95
CA ALA A 12 10.54 -7.88 -22.22
C ALA A 12 9.27 -7.29 -22.81
N ASN A 13 8.25 -8.14 -23.00
CA ASN A 13 6.91 -7.71 -23.41
C ASN A 13 5.96 -7.83 -22.23
N THR A 14 5.40 -6.71 -21.79
CA THR A 14 4.37 -6.66 -20.75
C THR A 14 3.03 -6.20 -21.31
N TRP A 15 1.94 -6.66 -20.70
CA TRP A 15 0.60 -6.29 -21.11
C TRP A 15 -0.36 -6.31 -19.93
N ARG A 16 -1.47 -5.58 -20.05
CA ARG A 16 -2.56 -5.57 -19.09
C ARG A 16 -3.87 -5.55 -19.88
N LEU A 17 -4.81 -6.36 -19.45
CA LEU A 17 -6.19 -6.38 -19.91
C LEU A 17 -7.08 -6.14 -18.71
N GLY A 18 -8.09 -5.28 -18.86
CA GLY A 18 -9.08 -5.00 -17.84
C GLY A 18 -10.46 -4.96 -18.45
N VAL A 19 -11.44 -5.48 -17.73
CA VAL A 19 -12.86 -5.48 -18.10
C VAL A 19 -13.66 -4.95 -16.93
N VAL A 20 -14.62 -4.07 -17.23
CA VAL A 20 -15.60 -3.58 -16.27
C VAL A 20 -16.98 -3.85 -16.84
N VAL A 21 -17.82 -4.55 -16.07
CA VAL A 21 -19.21 -4.82 -16.40
C VAL A 21 -20.07 -4.04 -15.42
N GLN A 22 -20.88 -3.12 -15.95
CA GLN A 22 -21.90 -2.41 -15.17
C GLN A 22 -23.14 -3.29 -15.06
N LEU A 23 -23.75 -3.34 -13.89
CA LEU A 23 -24.99 -4.05 -13.59
C LEU A 23 -25.98 -3.05 -12.97
N PRO A 24 -26.58 -2.17 -13.79
CA PRO A 24 -27.42 -1.07 -13.30
C PRO A 24 -28.64 -1.53 -12.50
N GLU A 25 -29.17 -2.72 -12.81
CA GLU A 25 -30.35 -3.30 -12.17
C GLU A 25 -30.18 -3.53 -10.67
N ILE A 26 -28.92 -3.69 -10.22
CA ILE A 26 -28.54 -3.89 -8.83
C ILE A 26 -27.54 -2.82 -8.35
N ALA A 27 -27.45 -1.69 -9.06
CA ALA A 27 -26.53 -0.59 -8.75
C ALA A 27 -25.09 -1.05 -8.46
N SER A 28 -24.61 -2.02 -9.24
CA SER A 28 -23.31 -2.65 -9.00
C SER A 28 -22.44 -2.69 -10.24
N ARG A 29 -21.15 -2.94 -10.05
CA ARG A 29 -20.18 -3.17 -11.13
C ARG A 29 -19.19 -4.25 -10.75
N ILE A 30 -18.81 -5.06 -11.73
CA ILE A 30 -17.76 -6.07 -11.59
C ILE A 30 -16.55 -5.61 -12.40
N LYS A 31 -15.37 -5.76 -11.81
CA LYS A 31 -14.08 -5.40 -12.40
C LYS A 31 -13.20 -6.64 -12.40
N ALA A 32 -12.57 -6.94 -13.53
CA ALA A 32 -11.55 -7.97 -13.61
C ALA A 32 -10.35 -7.42 -14.39
N ALA A 33 -9.14 -7.71 -13.93
CA ALA A 33 -7.92 -7.36 -14.63
C ALA A 33 -6.92 -8.48 -14.55
N TYR A 34 -6.14 -8.62 -15.62
CA TYR A 34 -4.98 -9.49 -15.66
C TYR A 34 -3.83 -8.73 -16.31
N GLY A 35 -2.62 -8.86 -15.77
CA GLY A 35 -1.45 -8.22 -16.35
C GLY A 35 -0.15 -8.95 -16.04
N THR A 36 0.87 -8.60 -16.81
CA THR A 36 2.24 -9.06 -16.59
C THR A 36 3.14 -7.89 -16.22
N SER A 37 4.18 -8.17 -15.43
CA SER A 37 5.18 -7.19 -15.03
C SER A 37 6.59 -7.73 -15.27
N PHE A 38 7.54 -6.81 -15.33
CA PHE A 38 8.96 -7.09 -15.56
C PHE A 38 9.78 -6.08 -14.75
N ARG A 39 10.83 -6.56 -14.07
CA ARG A 39 11.83 -5.73 -13.42
C ARG A 39 13.21 -6.28 -13.75
N ALA A 40 14.01 -5.51 -14.48
CA ALA A 40 15.43 -5.82 -14.64
C ALA A 40 16.18 -5.55 -13.32
N PRO A 41 17.23 -6.31 -12.98
CA PRO A 41 18.07 -6.02 -11.82
C PRO A 41 18.69 -4.63 -11.97
N ASP A 42 18.66 -3.83 -10.92
CA ASP A 42 19.28 -2.50 -10.94
C ASP A 42 20.81 -2.57 -10.67
N LEU A 43 21.49 -1.43 -10.72
CA LEU A 43 22.94 -1.37 -10.48
C LEU A 43 23.32 -1.82 -9.06
N PHE A 44 22.46 -1.56 -8.08
CA PHE A 44 22.71 -1.95 -6.70
C PHE A 44 22.51 -3.45 -6.51
N ASP A 45 21.49 -4.03 -7.15
CA ASP A 45 21.24 -5.47 -7.21
C ASP A 45 22.48 -6.23 -7.74
N ARG A 46 23.15 -5.66 -8.76
CA ARG A 46 24.27 -6.31 -9.47
C ARG A 46 25.65 -6.02 -8.90
N PHE A 47 25.89 -4.79 -8.46
CA PHE A 47 27.23 -4.30 -8.13
C PHE A 47 27.29 -3.57 -6.79
N GLY A 48 26.16 -3.42 -6.11
CA GLY A 48 26.08 -2.87 -4.77
C GLY A 48 26.50 -3.87 -3.71
N PHE A 49 25.99 -3.67 -2.50
CA PHE A 49 26.35 -4.50 -1.37
C PHE A 49 25.77 -5.92 -1.50
N GLY A 50 26.65 -6.92 -1.55
CA GLY A 50 26.26 -8.29 -1.93
C GLY A 50 25.75 -8.40 -3.36
N GLY A 51 26.14 -7.47 -4.24
CA GLY A 51 25.69 -7.45 -5.63
C GLY A 51 26.02 -8.73 -6.38
N ASN A 52 25.13 -9.13 -7.30
CA ASN A 52 25.33 -10.29 -8.14
C ASN A 52 25.11 -9.96 -9.63
N PRO A 53 26.18 -9.90 -10.44
CA PRO A 53 26.07 -9.56 -11.86
C PRO A 53 25.28 -10.59 -12.70
N LEU A 54 25.09 -11.81 -12.18
CA LEU A 54 24.43 -12.94 -12.84
C LEU A 54 22.91 -12.98 -12.60
N LEU A 55 22.34 -11.96 -11.96
CA LEU A 55 20.91 -11.91 -11.70
C LEU A 55 20.10 -11.93 -12.99
N ARG A 56 19.00 -12.67 -12.98
CA ARG A 56 17.97 -12.64 -14.01
C ARG A 56 16.92 -11.57 -13.66
N PRO A 57 16.21 -11.02 -14.66
CA PRO A 57 15.07 -10.15 -14.40
C PRO A 57 13.91 -10.88 -13.73
N GLU A 58 13.23 -10.18 -12.82
CA GLU A 58 11.98 -10.62 -12.24
C GLU A 58 10.84 -10.49 -13.25
N ARG A 59 9.92 -11.46 -13.23
CA ARG A 59 8.69 -11.42 -14.04
C ARG A 59 7.49 -11.69 -13.17
N GLY A 60 6.45 -10.87 -13.31
CA GLY A 60 5.22 -11.03 -12.56
C GLY A 60 4.02 -11.31 -13.45
N ARG A 61 3.02 -11.98 -12.87
CA ARG A 61 1.67 -12.12 -13.40
C ARG A 61 0.70 -11.83 -12.28
N SER A 62 -0.25 -10.94 -12.51
CA SER A 62 -1.25 -10.55 -11.52
C SER A 62 -2.64 -10.66 -12.10
N VAL A 63 -3.56 -11.16 -11.28
CA VAL A 63 -5.00 -11.15 -11.53
C VAL A 63 -5.70 -10.44 -10.38
N GLU A 64 -6.69 -9.62 -10.72
CA GLU A 64 -7.53 -8.89 -9.79
C GLU A 64 -8.99 -9.11 -10.22
N VAL A 65 -9.86 -9.49 -9.30
CA VAL A 65 -11.30 -9.61 -9.54
C VAL A 65 -12.02 -8.96 -8.36
N GLY A 66 -12.90 -8.01 -8.66
CA GLY A 66 -13.63 -7.30 -7.63
C GLY A 66 -15.02 -6.90 -8.07
N ALA A 67 -15.82 -6.53 -7.08
CA ALA A 67 -17.15 -5.99 -7.27
C ALA A 67 -17.32 -4.77 -6.40
N GLU A 68 -18.19 -3.87 -6.84
CA GLU A 68 -18.58 -2.69 -6.10
C GLU A 68 -20.08 -2.48 -6.23
N ALA A 69 -20.74 -2.13 -5.13
CA ALA A 69 -22.17 -1.93 -5.05
C ALA A 69 -22.49 -0.61 -4.35
N ASP A 70 -23.37 0.17 -4.96
CA ASP A 70 -23.92 1.39 -4.40
C ASP A 70 -25.30 1.07 -3.79
N LEU A 71 -25.47 1.38 -2.51
CA LEU A 71 -26.70 1.16 -1.77
C LEU A 71 -27.37 2.49 -1.44
N PRO A 72 -28.68 2.64 -1.74
CA PRO A 72 -29.39 3.87 -1.46
C PRO A 72 -29.62 4.00 0.05
N LEU A 73 -28.93 4.96 0.67
CA LEU A 73 -29.05 5.27 2.09
C LEU A 73 -28.89 6.78 2.28
N PHE A 74 -29.37 7.32 3.40
CA PHE A 74 -29.25 8.76 3.71
C PHE A 74 -29.86 9.70 2.65
N GLY A 75 -30.82 9.21 1.86
CA GLY A 75 -31.45 9.98 0.77
C GLY A 75 -30.60 10.12 -0.49
N LEU A 76 -29.48 9.39 -0.61
CA LEU A 76 -28.61 9.36 -1.78
C LEU A 76 -28.62 7.96 -2.38
N ALA A 77 -28.59 7.86 -3.72
CA ALA A 77 -28.54 6.57 -4.42
C ALA A 77 -27.25 5.79 -4.11
N ASP A 78 -26.17 6.51 -3.79
CA ASP A 78 -24.84 6.01 -3.42
C ASP A 78 -24.49 6.39 -1.97
N GLY A 79 -25.50 6.44 -1.08
CA GLY A 79 -25.29 6.77 0.33
C GLY A 79 -24.30 5.85 1.03
N VAL A 80 -24.21 4.60 0.57
CA VAL A 80 -23.15 3.65 0.92
C VAL A 80 -22.59 3.04 -0.35
N THR A 81 -21.26 3.03 -0.49
CA THR A 81 -20.56 2.26 -1.54
C THR A 81 -19.71 1.18 -0.87
N LEU A 82 -19.94 -0.08 -1.25
CA LEU A 82 -19.17 -1.23 -0.80
C LEU A 82 -18.32 -1.75 -1.95
N GLY A 83 -17.03 -1.92 -1.75
CA GLY A 83 -16.11 -2.54 -2.70
C GLY A 83 -15.41 -3.74 -2.07
N ALA A 84 -15.25 -4.81 -2.84
CA ALA A 84 -14.42 -5.94 -2.47
C ALA A 84 -13.61 -6.40 -3.69
N THR A 85 -12.32 -6.63 -3.51
CA THR A 85 -11.41 -7.08 -4.56
C THR A 85 -10.56 -8.21 -4.03
N TRP A 86 -10.53 -9.33 -4.74
CA TRP A 86 -9.52 -10.37 -4.54
C TRP A 86 -8.39 -10.16 -5.55
N PHE A 87 -7.15 -10.38 -5.10
CA PHE A 87 -5.98 -10.31 -5.97
C PHE A 87 -5.05 -11.49 -5.74
N SER A 88 -4.34 -11.88 -6.81
CA SER A 88 -3.25 -12.83 -6.74
C SER A 88 -2.15 -12.46 -7.72
N SER A 89 -0.93 -12.34 -7.21
CA SER A 89 0.28 -12.09 -7.96
C SER A 89 1.28 -13.24 -7.78
N ARG A 90 1.90 -13.63 -8.88
CA ARG A 90 3.02 -14.57 -8.90
C ARG A 90 4.22 -13.89 -9.54
N ILE A 91 5.31 -13.81 -8.79
CA ILE A 91 6.58 -13.26 -9.25
C ILE A 91 7.55 -14.43 -9.40
N THR A 92 8.24 -14.53 -10.52
CA THR A 92 9.31 -15.50 -10.76
C THR A 92 10.65 -14.80 -10.80
N ASP A 93 11.70 -15.51 -10.39
CA ASP A 93 13.07 -14.98 -10.31
C ASP A 93 13.19 -13.80 -9.33
N LEU A 94 12.41 -13.80 -8.24
CA LEU A 94 12.43 -12.74 -7.23
C LEU A 94 13.86 -12.54 -6.71
N ILE A 95 14.36 -11.31 -6.75
CA ILE A 95 15.71 -10.98 -6.29
C ILE A 95 15.63 -10.67 -4.79
N GLN A 96 16.37 -11.43 -3.98
CA GLN A 96 16.51 -11.15 -2.55
C GLN A 96 17.96 -11.32 -2.11
N TYR A 97 18.33 -10.64 -1.04
CA TYR A 97 19.59 -10.84 -0.36
C TYR A 97 19.56 -12.14 0.46
N VAL A 98 20.46 -13.08 0.16
CA VAL A 98 20.57 -14.39 0.78
C VAL A 98 21.88 -14.49 1.56
N GLY A 99 21.77 -14.95 2.81
CA GLY A 99 22.90 -15.12 3.72
C GLY A 99 23.01 -14.02 4.78
N PRO A 100 23.93 -14.19 5.75
CA PRO A 100 24.13 -13.20 6.80
C PRO A 100 24.84 -11.95 6.25
N PHE A 101 24.41 -10.77 6.67
CA PHE A 101 25.18 -9.56 6.47
C PHE A 101 26.52 -9.66 7.22
N PRO A 102 27.68 -9.25 6.64
CA PRO A 102 27.86 -8.65 5.32
C PRO A 102 28.13 -9.64 4.15
N ILE A 103 28.21 -10.94 4.43
CA ILE A 103 28.78 -11.97 3.55
C ILE A 103 27.78 -12.45 2.47
N GLY A 104 26.49 -12.25 2.71
CA GLY A 104 25.43 -12.63 1.78
C GLY A 104 25.49 -11.90 0.44
N ARG A 105 24.70 -12.41 -0.52
CA ARG A 105 24.59 -11.84 -1.86
C ARG A 105 23.15 -11.85 -2.36
N ASN A 106 22.87 -11.01 -3.34
CA ASN A 106 21.60 -11.03 -4.05
C ASN A 106 21.51 -12.27 -4.94
N GLU A 107 20.38 -12.96 -4.85
CA GLU A 107 20.08 -14.12 -5.68
C GLU A 107 18.64 -14.05 -6.18
N ASN A 108 18.40 -14.63 -7.36
CA ASN A 108 17.05 -14.94 -7.80
C ASN A 108 16.54 -16.14 -7.00
N VAL A 109 15.87 -15.85 -5.89
CA VAL A 109 15.24 -16.84 -5.04
C VAL A 109 13.81 -17.09 -5.52
N GLY A 110 13.62 -18.28 -6.08
CA GLY A 110 12.30 -18.88 -6.23
C GLY A 110 11.22 -18.05 -6.93
N ARG A 111 9.99 -18.29 -6.46
CA ARG A 111 8.78 -17.61 -6.94
C ARG A 111 8.08 -17.03 -5.73
N ALA A 112 7.68 -15.77 -5.74
CA ALA A 112 6.79 -15.25 -4.71
C ALA A 112 5.33 -15.39 -5.13
N LYS A 113 4.49 -15.83 -4.20
CA LYS A 113 3.04 -15.81 -4.32
C LYS A 113 2.49 -14.79 -3.32
N ILE A 114 1.80 -13.79 -3.83
CA ILE A 114 1.15 -12.75 -3.04
C ILE A 114 -0.33 -12.84 -3.34
N GLU A 115 -1.16 -13.13 -2.35
CA GLU A 115 -2.61 -13.21 -2.52
C GLU A 115 -3.32 -12.50 -1.39
N GLY A 116 -4.50 -11.99 -1.67
CA GLY A 116 -5.17 -11.17 -0.68
C GLY A 116 -6.55 -10.73 -1.12
N ALA A 117 -7.17 -9.98 -0.21
CA ALA A 117 -8.44 -9.35 -0.43
C ALA A 117 -8.42 -7.92 0.12
N GLU A 118 -9.07 -7.02 -0.61
CA GLU A 118 -9.27 -5.63 -0.23
C GLU A 118 -10.76 -5.38 -0.09
N ALA A 119 -11.13 -4.65 0.95
CA ALA A 119 -12.47 -4.15 1.16
C ALA A 119 -12.42 -2.62 1.28
N VAL A 120 -13.40 -1.96 0.68
CA VAL A 120 -13.58 -0.51 0.74
C VAL A 120 -15.03 -0.24 1.13
N LEU A 121 -15.21 0.66 2.08
CA LEU A 121 -16.51 1.18 2.50
C LEU A 121 -16.46 2.70 2.36
N THR A 122 -17.36 3.28 1.58
CA THR A 122 -17.61 4.72 1.57
C THR A 122 -19.01 4.99 2.11
N LEU A 123 -19.13 5.89 3.08
CA LEU A 123 -20.40 6.33 3.64
C LEU A 123 -20.57 7.83 3.37
N ARG A 124 -21.76 8.22 2.94
CA ARG A 124 -22.14 9.63 2.69
C ARG A 124 -23.38 9.98 3.53
N PRO A 125 -23.27 10.03 4.87
CA PRO A 125 -24.42 10.24 5.76
C PRO A 125 -25.08 11.62 5.62
N ALA A 126 -24.35 12.60 5.08
CA ALA A 126 -24.86 13.93 4.80
C ALA A 126 -24.03 14.58 3.69
N SER A 127 -24.55 15.66 3.09
CA SER A 127 -23.83 16.43 2.05
C SER A 127 -22.51 17.04 2.53
N TRP A 128 -22.33 17.19 3.84
CA TRP A 128 -21.12 17.71 4.47
C TRP A 128 -20.19 16.61 5.00
N ALA A 129 -20.53 15.32 4.88
CA ALA A 129 -19.77 14.23 5.48
C ALA A 129 -19.56 13.06 4.52
N THR A 130 -18.29 12.72 4.30
CA THR A 130 -17.89 11.48 3.61
C THR A 130 -16.92 10.72 4.50
N LEU A 131 -17.20 9.46 4.78
CA LEU A 131 -16.32 8.57 5.55
C LEU A 131 -15.84 7.46 4.62
N ILE A 132 -14.56 7.12 4.68
CA ILE A 132 -13.97 6.04 3.89
C ILE A 132 -13.20 5.13 4.83
N ALA A 133 -13.49 3.84 4.77
CA ALA A 133 -12.71 2.80 5.42
C ALA A 133 -12.16 1.83 4.38
N THR A 134 -10.90 1.45 4.52
CA THR A 134 -10.26 0.43 3.70
C THR A 134 -9.63 -0.63 4.59
N TYR A 135 -9.62 -1.86 4.10
CA TYR A 135 -8.96 -2.97 4.76
C TYR A 135 -8.37 -3.88 3.71
N THR A 136 -7.11 -4.27 3.89
CA THR A 136 -6.40 -5.20 3.02
C THR A 136 -5.85 -6.34 3.87
N TYR A 137 -6.19 -7.56 3.48
CA TYR A 137 -5.51 -8.78 3.91
C TYR A 137 -4.53 -9.21 2.83
N THR A 138 -3.26 -9.47 3.20
CA THR A 138 -2.21 -9.94 2.28
C THR A 138 -1.46 -11.13 2.87
N ASP A 139 -1.47 -12.25 2.16
CA ASP A 139 -0.56 -13.37 2.39
C ASP A 139 0.53 -13.38 1.31
N ALA A 140 1.76 -13.05 1.70
CA ALA A 140 2.91 -12.94 0.82
C ALA A 140 3.96 -13.98 1.21
N ARG A 141 4.20 -14.96 0.35
CA ARG A 141 5.09 -16.09 0.62
C ARG A 141 6.08 -16.34 -0.49
N ASP A 142 7.25 -16.84 -0.12
CA ASP A 142 8.12 -17.56 -1.02
C ASP A 142 7.51 -18.94 -1.31
N ALA A 143 7.34 -19.26 -2.59
CA ALA A 143 6.70 -20.49 -3.04
C ALA A 143 7.65 -21.70 -3.08
N GLN A 144 8.94 -21.53 -2.81
CA GLN A 144 9.88 -22.66 -2.68
C GLN A 144 9.82 -23.29 -1.30
N ASP A 145 9.78 -22.49 -0.23
CA ASP A 145 9.83 -22.96 1.15
C ASP A 145 8.57 -22.64 1.98
N ASP A 146 7.54 -22.06 1.34
CA ASP A 146 6.28 -21.60 1.94
C ASP A 146 6.48 -20.61 3.11
N THR A 147 7.62 -19.92 3.14
CA THR A 147 7.91 -18.93 4.18
C THR A 147 7.35 -17.56 3.83
N ARG A 148 6.79 -16.88 4.83
CA ARG A 148 6.31 -15.51 4.67
C ARG A 148 7.44 -14.53 4.37
N LEU A 149 7.22 -13.68 3.38
CA LEU A 149 8.15 -12.62 3.00
C LEU A 149 8.24 -11.55 4.10
N LEU A 150 9.40 -10.91 4.17
CA LEU A 150 9.66 -9.85 5.15
C LEU A 150 8.95 -8.55 4.75
N ARG A 151 8.59 -7.73 5.74
CA ARG A 151 8.03 -6.38 5.58
C ARG A 151 6.76 -6.34 4.73
N ARG A 152 5.90 -7.33 4.93
CA ARG A 152 4.56 -7.44 4.33
C ARG A 152 3.55 -7.63 5.47
N PRO A 153 2.93 -6.55 5.97
CA PRO A 153 1.83 -6.62 6.92
C PRO A 153 0.71 -7.51 6.38
N GLU A 154 0.27 -8.45 7.20
CA GLU A 154 -0.86 -9.32 6.84
C GLU A 154 -2.16 -8.54 6.79
N HIS A 155 -2.28 -7.54 7.66
CA HIS A 155 -3.45 -6.72 7.81
C HIS A 155 -3.03 -5.26 7.72
N ALA A 156 -3.67 -4.50 6.84
CA ALA A 156 -3.56 -3.05 6.81
C ALA A 156 -4.97 -2.48 6.74
N ALA A 157 -5.24 -1.42 7.49
CA ALA A 157 -6.52 -0.75 7.46
C ALA A 157 -6.34 0.75 7.52
N SER A 158 -7.27 1.49 6.91
CA SER A 158 -7.38 2.92 7.13
C SER A 158 -8.84 3.32 7.31
N ALA A 159 -9.07 4.35 8.12
CA ALA A 159 -10.38 4.97 8.26
C ALA A 159 -10.18 6.48 8.24
N SER A 160 -10.90 7.17 7.37
CA SER A 160 -10.82 8.61 7.22
C SER A 160 -12.21 9.22 7.09
N ALA A 161 -12.31 10.50 7.43
CA ALA A 161 -13.51 11.28 7.15
C ALA A 161 -13.14 12.62 6.51
N GLN A 162 -14.06 13.17 5.74
CA GLN A 162 -14.03 14.56 5.29
C GLN A 162 -15.33 15.20 5.73
N LEU A 163 -15.22 16.19 6.62
CA LEU A 163 -16.33 16.89 7.22
C LEU A 163 -16.26 18.38 6.82
N VAL A 164 -17.23 18.89 6.09
CA VAL A 164 -17.23 20.22 5.46
C VAL A 164 -18.31 21.11 6.08
N PHE A 165 -17.90 22.02 6.96
CA PHE A 165 -18.79 22.97 7.64
C PHE A 165 -18.62 24.37 7.05
N GLY A 166 -19.25 24.61 5.89
CA GLY A 166 -19.16 25.88 5.17
C GLY A 166 -17.74 26.19 4.70
N ARG A 167 -17.03 27.07 5.42
CA ARG A 167 -15.65 27.48 5.12
C ARG A 167 -14.60 26.59 5.80
N PHE A 168 -15.01 25.76 6.76
CA PHE A 168 -14.14 24.89 7.52
C PHE A 168 -14.23 23.45 7.00
N THR A 169 -13.08 22.77 6.91
CA THR A 169 -13.02 21.35 6.58
C THR A 169 -12.14 20.64 7.59
N LEU A 170 -12.65 19.55 8.16
CA LEU A 170 -11.94 18.68 9.08
C LEU A 170 -11.79 17.28 8.47
N SER A 171 -10.60 16.72 8.55
CA SER A 171 -10.27 15.43 7.97
C SER A 171 -9.42 14.58 8.93
N PRO A 172 -10.06 13.86 9.88
CA PRO A 172 -9.37 12.86 10.69
C PRO A 172 -9.03 11.62 9.86
N GLU A 173 -7.94 10.96 10.22
CA GLU A 173 -7.46 9.73 9.60
C GLU A 173 -6.84 8.83 10.67
N LEU A 174 -7.18 7.54 10.61
CA LEU A 174 -6.55 6.46 11.35
C LEU A 174 -5.94 5.49 10.34
N VAL A 175 -4.68 5.12 10.56
CA VAL A 175 -3.99 4.08 9.78
C VAL A 175 -3.54 3.00 10.74
N PHE A 176 -3.92 1.76 10.46
CA PHE A 176 -3.48 0.58 11.19
C PHE A 176 -2.59 -0.27 10.28
N VAL A 177 -1.44 -0.66 10.83
CA VAL A 177 -0.53 -1.62 10.21
C VAL A 177 -0.38 -2.80 11.16
N GLY A 178 -0.79 -3.97 10.71
CA GLY A 178 -0.67 -5.21 11.44
C GLY A 178 0.78 -5.67 11.57
N ARG A 179 0.99 -6.68 12.42
CA ARG A 179 2.30 -7.33 12.57
C ARG A 179 2.81 -7.91 11.24
N PHE A 180 4.12 -7.98 11.09
CA PHE A 180 4.78 -8.61 9.94
C PHE A 180 6.11 -9.22 10.33
N ARG A 181 6.65 -10.11 9.50
CA ARG A 181 8.01 -10.60 9.68
C ARG A 181 9.01 -9.54 9.26
N ASP A 182 10.06 -9.32 10.06
CA ASP A 182 11.15 -8.40 9.71
C ASP A 182 12.50 -8.97 10.12
N VAL A 183 13.57 -8.32 9.65
CA VAL A 183 14.89 -8.40 10.27
C VAL A 183 14.87 -7.52 11.52
N LEU A 184 15.22 -8.10 12.65
CA LEU A 184 15.29 -7.40 13.93
C LEU A 184 16.71 -6.94 14.20
N TYR A 185 16.83 -5.78 14.83
CA TYR A 185 18.05 -5.19 15.32
C TYR A 185 17.91 -4.86 16.81
N THR A 186 19.02 -4.93 17.54
CA THR A 186 19.13 -4.44 18.91
C THR A 186 19.25 -2.91 18.92
N ASP A 187 19.09 -2.29 20.09
CA ASP A 187 19.15 -0.83 20.25
C ASP A 187 20.52 -0.22 19.87
N ASP A 188 21.59 -1.02 19.89
CA ASP A 188 22.93 -0.68 19.42
C ASP A 188 23.16 -1.01 17.92
N GLY A 189 22.09 -1.32 17.19
CA GLY A 189 22.09 -1.53 15.74
C GLY A 189 22.64 -2.88 15.29
N GLN A 190 22.84 -3.85 16.20
CA GLN A 190 23.33 -5.18 15.85
C GLN A 190 22.20 -6.06 15.33
N PHE A 191 22.53 -6.94 14.37
CA PHE A 191 21.56 -7.90 13.84
C PHE A 191 21.10 -8.87 14.95
N ALA A 192 19.79 -8.91 15.20
CA ALA A 192 19.15 -9.74 16.21
C ALA A 192 18.39 -10.94 15.63
N GLY A 193 18.44 -11.15 14.30
CA GLY A 193 17.78 -12.26 13.63
C GLY A 193 16.54 -11.84 12.84
N ARG A 194 15.68 -12.82 12.52
CA ARG A 194 14.38 -12.59 11.88
C ARG A 194 13.28 -12.86 12.89
N GLY A 195 12.33 -11.94 13.01
CA GLY A 195 11.24 -12.06 13.98
C GLY A 195 9.98 -11.34 13.51
N ILE A 196 9.10 -11.01 14.45
CA ILE A 196 7.83 -10.31 14.18
C ILE A 196 7.96 -8.87 14.67
N SER A 197 7.80 -7.92 13.75
CA SER A 197 7.60 -6.52 14.11
C SER A 197 6.17 -6.32 14.63
N PRO A 198 5.98 -5.56 15.73
CA PRO A 198 4.66 -5.31 16.30
C PRO A 198 3.78 -4.48 15.36
N SER A 199 2.46 -4.55 15.59
CA SER A 199 1.49 -3.69 14.91
C SER A 199 1.54 -2.25 15.43
N GLY A 200 1.09 -1.30 14.62
CA GLY A 200 0.99 0.11 15.01
C GLY A 200 -0.29 0.79 14.51
N VAL A 201 -0.65 1.89 15.16
CA VAL A 201 -1.75 2.76 14.78
C VAL A 201 -1.26 4.20 14.73
N LEU A 202 -1.48 4.86 13.60
CA LEU A 202 -1.19 6.28 13.42
C LEU A 202 -2.50 7.05 13.34
N ALA A 203 -2.65 8.05 14.21
CA ALA A 203 -3.78 8.98 14.19
C ALA A 203 -3.34 10.33 13.65
N ASN A 204 -4.00 10.80 12.60
CA ASN A 204 -3.72 12.07 11.94
C ASN A 204 -4.98 12.93 11.90
N LEU A 205 -4.78 14.25 11.81
CA LEU A 205 -5.85 15.22 11.63
C LEU A 205 -5.39 16.32 10.69
N SER A 206 -6.18 16.57 9.66
CA SER A 206 -6.04 17.76 8.82
C SER A 206 -7.23 18.68 9.06
N ALA A 207 -6.97 19.98 9.21
CA ALA A 207 -7.99 21.00 9.30
C ALA A 207 -7.66 22.12 8.29
N SER A 208 -8.69 22.67 7.66
CA SER A 208 -8.51 23.85 6.81
C SER A 208 -9.66 24.83 6.93
N TYR A 209 -9.35 26.11 6.78
CA TYR A 209 -10.31 27.19 6.83
C TYR A 209 -10.11 28.14 5.66
N ARG A 210 -11.17 28.37 4.89
CA ARG A 210 -11.18 29.30 3.76
C ARG A 210 -11.36 30.73 4.26
N LEU A 211 -10.27 31.51 4.27
CA LEU A 211 -10.27 32.92 4.70
C LEU A 211 -10.92 33.82 3.63
N THR A 212 -10.54 33.60 2.36
CA THR A 212 -11.09 34.26 1.16
C THR A 212 -11.28 33.22 0.05
N GLU A 213 -11.74 33.61 -1.14
CA GLU A 213 -11.82 32.69 -2.29
C GLU A 213 -10.46 32.18 -2.74
N THR A 214 -9.40 32.98 -2.54
CA THR A 214 -8.03 32.69 -2.97
C THR A 214 -7.14 32.17 -1.84
N LEU A 215 -7.48 32.43 -0.57
CA LEU A 215 -6.63 32.14 0.58
C LEU A 215 -7.24 31.09 1.54
N ARG A 216 -6.45 30.09 1.88
CA ARG A 216 -6.81 29.02 2.83
C ARG A 216 -5.74 28.83 3.90
N LEU A 217 -6.16 28.79 5.16
CA LEU A 217 -5.35 28.33 6.29
C LEU A 217 -5.43 26.81 6.37
N ILE A 218 -4.30 26.15 6.57
CA ILE A 218 -4.20 24.70 6.78
C ILE A 218 -3.45 24.41 8.08
N ALA A 219 -3.91 23.39 8.80
CA ALA A 219 -3.23 22.83 9.95
C ALA A 219 -3.23 21.31 9.83
N LEU A 220 -2.08 20.68 10.07
CA LEU A 220 -1.88 19.24 9.97
C LEU A 220 -1.27 18.75 11.29
N ALA A 221 -1.94 17.84 11.97
CA ALA A 221 -1.38 17.10 13.09
C ALA A 221 -1.15 15.66 12.65
N ARG A 222 0.08 15.18 12.79
CA ARG A 222 0.50 13.82 12.44
C ARG A 222 0.87 13.05 13.69
N ASN A 223 0.53 11.76 13.72
CA ASN A 223 0.82 10.86 14.83
C ASN A 223 0.39 11.45 16.20
N ILE A 224 -0.87 11.90 16.30
CA ILE A 224 -1.41 12.60 17.47
C ILE A 224 -1.34 11.74 18.74
N GLY A 225 -1.50 10.42 18.57
CA GLY A 225 -1.37 9.43 19.63
C GLY A 225 0.07 9.12 20.05
N ASP A 226 1.06 9.73 19.40
CA ASP A 226 2.50 9.55 19.66
C ASP A 226 2.93 8.08 19.62
N SER A 227 2.45 7.36 18.60
CA SER A 227 2.84 5.96 18.38
C SER A 227 4.32 5.88 18.01
N ASP A 228 5.02 4.92 18.61
CA ASP A 228 6.40 4.55 18.34
C ASP A 228 6.55 3.50 17.23
N PHE A 229 5.50 3.32 16.42
CA PHE A 229 5.46 2.30 15.37
C PHE A 229 6.65 2.44 14.40
N GLU A 230 7.21 1.28 14.03
CA GLU A 230 8.33 1.15 13.11
C GLU A 230 7.87 0.44 11.83
N PRO A 231 7.77 1.14 10.67
CA PRO A 231 7.42 0.51 9.39
C PRO A 231 8.50 -0.49 8.93
N THR A 232 9.69 -0.37 9.50
CA THR A 232 10.79 -1.33 9.42
C THR A 232 11.50 -1.24 10.75
N ASN A 233 11.82 -2.37 11.38
CA ASN A 233 12.44 -2.35 12.70
C ASN A 233 13.74 -1.52 12.68
N GLY A 234 13.92 -0.70 13.72
CA GLY A 234 15.00 0.28 13.83
C GLY A 234 14.72 1.62 13.13
N TYR A 235 13.63 1.75 12.38
CA TYR A 235 13.20 3.00 11.74
C TYR A 235 11.86 3.46 12.30
N ARG A 236 11.91 4.30 13.33
CA ARG A 236 10.71 4.88 13.94
C ARG A 236 10.01 5.83 12.99
N THR A 237 8.68 5.76 13.01
CA THR A 237 7.87 6.86 12.48
C THR A 237 8.18 8.14 13.26
N PRO A 238 8.13 9.32 12.61
CA PRO A 238 8.21 10.58 13.33
C PRO A 238 7.17 10.63 14.44
N GLY A 239 7.57 11.11 15.62
CA GLY A 239 6.66 11.34 16.74
C GLY A 239 5.60 12.40 16.43
N ARG A 240 4.80 12.73 17.43
CA ARG A 240 3.74 13.73 17.28
C ARG A 240 4.27 15.05 16.72
N SER A 241 3.68 15.50 15.61
CA SER A 241 4.08 16.73 14.93
C SER A 241 2.86 17.54 14.47
N VAL A 242 3.01 18.87 14.51
CA VAL A 242 1.99 19.82 14.08
C VAL A 242 2.61 20.79 13.08
N PHE A 243 1.93 20.98 11.96
CA PHE A 243 2.30 21.91 10.90
C PHE A 243 1.14 22.87 10.66
N ALA A 244 1.45 24.12 10.35
CA ALA A 244 0.47 25.10 9.92
C ALA A 244 1.00 25.83 8.68
N GLY A 245 0.10 26.25 7.80
CA GLY A 245 0.48 26.94 6.56
C GLY A 245 -0.67 27.69 5.92
N LEU A 246 -0.33 28.47 4.91
CA LEU A 246 -1.29 29.18 4.05
C LEU A 246 -1.13 28.68 2.62
N THR A 247 -2.26 28.50 1.93
CA THR A 247 -2.28 28.23 0.50
C THR A 247 -3.01 29.36 -0.19
N ALA A 248 -2.35 29.97 -1.18
CA ALA A 248 -2.94 30.93 -2.09
C ALA A 248 -3.10 30.30 -3.48
N ARG A 249 -4.23 30.52 -4.13
CA ARG A 249 -4.44 30.20 -5.55
C ARG A 249 -4.88 31.47 -6.28
N TRP A 250 -4.23 31.75 -7.39
CA TRP A 250 -4.48 32.90 -8.28
C TRP A 250 -4.71 32.41 -9.70
#